data_AF-A0A8D8RKQ0-F1
#
_entry.id   AF-A0A8D8RKQ0-F1
#
_cell.length_a   1.000
_cell.length_b   1.000
_cell.length_c   1.000
_cell.angle_alpha   90.00
_cell.angle_beta   90.00
_cell.angle_gamma   90.00
#
_symmetry.space_group_name_H-M   'P 1'
#
loop_
_entity.id
_entity.type
_entity.pdbx_description
1 polymer ?
#
loop_
_entity_poly.entity_id
_entity_poly.type
_entity_poly.pdbx_seq_one_letter_code
_entity_poly.pdbx_strand_id
1 'polypeptide(L)'
;MNGTLHEYDRLRVPTPSAERFSFIYLTVKFTPRPTCLDYKNCASCLSYPSTSNLTCSWCPSANLCSKGEDWYRPIWVKNNCDKEAIKKSQSCSKTMLKPRRTTPQPEPTGGPPTQQPWDTSMIVIVYVTFILQIGCIGIVVLIVRRKRPLNTMMETG
;
A
#
# COMPACT_ATOMS: atom_id res chain seq x y z
N MET A 1 15.14 7.10 -8.63
CA MET A 1 13.72 6.79 -8.90
C MET A 1 12.89 7.77 -8.09
N ASN A 2 12.34 8.81 -8.71
CA ASN A 2 11.50 9.79 -8.00
C ASN A 2 10.09 9.23 -7.89
N GLY A 3 9.70 8.76 -6.71
CA GLY A 3 8.31 8.39 -6.41
C GLY A 3 7.55 9.60 -5.90
N THR A 4 6.43 9.94 -6.52
CA THR A 4 5.46 10.90 -5.99
C THR A 4 4.54 10.18 -5.01
N LEU A 5 4.50 10.64 -3.76
CA LEU A 5 3.56 10.13 -2.77
C LEU A 5 2.17 10.66 -3.11
N HIS A 6 1.23 9.75 -3.40
CA HIS A 6 -0.16 10.09 -3.67
C HIS A 6 -1.00 9.80 -2.41
N GLU A 7 -1.62 10.85 -1.88
CA GLU A 7 -2.56 10.72 -0.76
C GLU A 7 -3.93 10.27 -1.30
N TYR A 8 -4.47 9.20 -0.74
CA TYR A 8 -5.78 8.65 -1.10
C TYR A 8 -6.84 8.98 -0.03
N ASP A 9 -8.09 8.51 -0.22
CA ASP A 9 -9.27 8.86 0.59
C ASP A 9 -9.03 8.85 2.11
N ARG A 10 -9.32 9.98 2.78
CA ARG A 10 -9.33 10.08 4.25
C ARG A 10 -10.64 9.53 4.80
N LEU A 11 -10.55 8.61 5.76
CA LEU A 11 -11.71 8.13 6.51
C LEU A 11 -11.91 8.96 7.77
N ARG A 12 -13.12 9.50 7.98
CA ARG A 12 -13.50 10.16 9.23
C ARG A 12 -14.10 9.13 10.18
N VAL A 13 -13.42 8.87 11.29
CA VAL A 13 -13.92 7.97 12.33
C VAL A 13 -14.91 8.76 13.21
N PRO A 14 -16.18 8.31 13.34
CA PRO A 14 -17.12 8.94 14.27
C PRO A 14 -16.62 8.76 15.71
N THR A 15 -16.47 9.87 16.43
CA THR A 15 -16.17 9.83 17.87
C THR A 15 -17.47 9.50 18.63
N PRO A 16 -17.47 8.53 19.56
CA PRO A 16 -18.66 8.26 20.36
C PRO A 16 -19.08 9.51 21.16
N SER A 17 -20.40 9.75 21.31
CA SER A 17 -20.90 10.81 22.18
C SER A 17 -20.49 10.50 23.63
N ALA A 18 -19.86 11.46 24.28
CA ALA A 18 -19.21 11.32 25.58
C ALA A 18 -20.19 11.24 26.76
N GLU A 19 -21.30 10.50 26.64
CA GLU A 19 -22.32 10.47 27.69
C GLU A 19 -22.37 9.21 28.54
N ARG A 20 -21.59 8.14 28.23
CA ARG A 20 -21.37 6.96 29.12
C ARG A 20 -20.50 5.89 28.42
N PHE A 21 -19.18 6.05 28.38
CA PHE A 21 -18.30 4.94 27.95
C PHE A 21 -17.20 4.69 28.97
N SER A 22 -17.20 3.47 29.52
CA SER A 22 -16.13 2.95 30.37
C SER A 22 -14.85 2.80 29.53
N PHE A 23 -13.77 3.42 30.00
CA PHE A 23 -12.48 3.63 29.33
C PHE A 23 -11.60 2.37 29.21
N ILE A 24 -12.19 1.20 28.92
CA ILE A 24 -11.41 -0.03 28.92
C ILE A 24 -10.95 -0.36 27.49
N TYR A 25 -11.84 -0.50 26.48
CA TYR A 25 -11.41 -0.64 25.07
C TYR A 25 -12.52 -0.18 24.09
N LEU A 26 -12.18 0.61 23.05
CA LEU A 26 -13.08 0.93 21.93
C LEU A 26 -12.68 0.12 20.70
N THR A 27 -13.57 -0.75 20.22
CA THR A 27 -13.36 -1.53 18.98
C THR A 27 -14.13 -0.89 17.83
N VAL A 28 -13.43 -0.49 16.77
CA VAL A 28 -14.04 0.04 15.54
C VAL A 28 -13.90 -0.99 14.43
N LYS A 29 -15.03 -1.45 13.86
CA LYS A 29 -15.05 -2.36 12.72
C LYS A 29 -15.33 -1.58 11.44
N PHE A 30 -14.33 -1.51 10.56
CA PHE A 30 -14.50 -0.96 9.22
C PHE A 30 -14.97 -2.06 8.28
N THR A 31 -16.06 -1.80 7.54
CA THR A 31 -16.52 -2.69 6.47
C THR A 31 -16.28 -1.94 5.15
N PRO A 32 -15.50 -2.51 4.21
CA PRO A 32 -15.26 -1.85 2.93
C PRO A 32 -16.56 -1.75 2.14
N ARG A 33 -16.76 -0.61 1.48
CA ARG A 33 -17.83 -0.46 0.49
C ARG A 33 -17.38 -1.06 -0.84
N PRO A 34 -18.31 -1.50 -1.70
CA PRO A 34 -17.97 -1.96 -3.04
C PRO A 34 -17.18 -0.89 -3.80
N THR A 35 -16.18 -1.31 -4.55
CA THR A 35 -15.29 -0.44 -5.33
C THR A 35 -15.41 -0.75 -6.83
N CYS A 36 -15.00 0.18 -7.69
CA CYS A 36 -15.06 -0.02 -9.14
C CYS A 36 -14.23 -1.23 -9.60
N LEU A 37 -13.12 -1.53 -8.91
CA LEU A 37 -12.18 -2.60 -9.26
C LEU A 37 -12.75 -4.01 -9.08
N ASP A 38 -13.85 -4.14 -8.34
CA ASP A 38 -14.57 -5.40 -8.13
C ASP A 38 -15.27 -5.88 -9.42
N TYR A 39 -15.53 -4.96 -10.36
CA TYR A 39 -16.23 -5.26 -11.61
C TYR A 39 -15.26 -5.52 -12.77
N LYS A 40 -15.47 -6.64 -13.47
CA LYS A 40 -14.59 -7.10 -14.57
C LYS A 40 -15.19 -6.97 -15.97
N ASN A 41 -16.39 -6.38 -16.09
CA ASN A 41 -17.04 -6.21 -17.38
C ASN A 41 -17.73 -4.85 -17.47
N CYS A 42 -17.81 -4.30 -18.68
CA CYS A 42 -18.35 -2.96 -18.92
C CYS A 42 -19.78 -2.80 -18.40
N ALA A 43 -20.63 -3.82 -18.63
CA ALA A 43 -22.01 -3.81 -18.19
C ALA A 43 -22.12 -3.73 -16.66
N SER A 44 -21.43 -4.59 -15.91
CA SER A 44 -21.45 -4.57 -14.44
C SER A 44 -20.77 -3.34 -13.84
N CYS A 45 -19.69 -2.86 -14.46
CA CYS A 45 -18.99 -1.64 -14.06
C CYS A 45 -19.91 -0.41 -14.09
N LEU A 46 -20.81 -0.35 -15.07
CA LEU A 46 -21.70 0.78 -15.32
C LEU A 46 -23.16 0.50 -14.97
N SER A 47 -23.51 -0.72 -14.57
CA SER A 47 -24.84 -1.08 -14.05
C SER A 47 -25.03 -0.64 -12.61
N TYR A 48 -23.99 -0.13 -11.97
CA TYR A 48 -24.01 0.40 -10.62
C TYR A 48 -24.06 1.95 -10.58
N PRO A 49 -25.08 2.64 -11.17
CA PRO A 49 -25.23 4.07 -10.96
C PRO A 49 -26.14 4.39 -9.77
N SER A 50 -25.73 5.38 -8.99
CA SER A 50 -26.57 6.34 -8.25
C SER A 50 -27.02 6.04 -6.82
N THR A 51 -27.08 4.80 -6.34
CA THR A 51 -27.56 4.53 -4.95
C THR A 51 -26.43 4.57 -3.90
N SER A 52 -25.22 4.24 -4.33
CA SER A 52 -23.97 4.49 -3.60
C SER A 52 -23.26 5.63 -4.31
N ASN A 53 -22.70 6.61 -3.60
CA ASN A 53 -21.87 7.71 -4.14
C ASN A 53 -20.56 7.23 -4.84
N LEU A 54 -20.65 6.20 -5.70
CA LEU A 54 -19.57 5.51 -6.37
C LEU A 54 -19.72 5.76 -7.88
N THR A 55 -18.85 6.59 -8.43
CA THR A 55 -18.87 6.98 -9.84
C THR A 55 -17.78 6.21 -10.58
N CYS A 56 -18.14 5.10 -11.22
CA CYS A 56 -17.20 4.26 -11.97
C CYS A 56 -17.18 4.61 -13.46
N SER A 57 -16.03 4.35 -14.09
CA SER A 57 -15.86 4.43 -15.54
C SER A 57 -15.18 3.16 -16.04
N TRP A 58 -15.54 2.72 -17.23
CA TRP A 58 -14.96 1.54 -17.86
C TRP A 58 -13.94 1.95 -18.92
N CYS A 59 -12.73 1.41 -18.86
CA CYS A 59 -11.75 1.58 -19.93
C CYS A 59 -11.67 0.33 -20.81
N PRO A 60 -12.14 0.39 -22.07
CA PRO A 60 -12.09 -0.74 -23.00
C PRO A 60 -10.66 -1.14 -23.36
N SER A 61 -9.80 -0.15 -23.58
CA SER A 61 -8.39 -0.34 -23.97
C SER A 61 -7.58 -1.09 -22.92
N ALA A 62 -7.92 -0.94 -21.64
CA ALA A 62 -7.28 -1.61 -20.51
C ALA A 62 -8.09 -2.80 -19.96
N ASN A 63 -9.33 -3.00 -20.45
CA ASN A 63 -10.29 -3.95 -19.89
C ASN A 63 -10.47 -3.81 -18.36
N LEU A 64 -10.59 -2.56 -17.89
CA LEU A 64 -10.51 -2.21 -16.47
C LEU A 64 -11.66 -1.26 -16.07
N CYS A 65 -12.32 -1.56 -14.95
CA CYS A 65 -13.28 -0.66 -14.30
C CYS A 65 -12.59 0.12 -13.19
N SER A 66 -12.64 1.44 -13.22
CA SER A 66 -11.93 2.30 -12.26
C SER A 66 -12.60 3.67 -12.11
N LYS A 67 -12.30 4.36 -11.01
CA LYS A 67 -12.62 5.77 -10.81
C LYS A 67 -11.59 6.73 -11.43
N GLY A 68 -10.49 6.21 -11.99
CA GLY A 68 -9.38 6.97 -12.59
C GLY A 68 -8.30 7.42 -11.58
N GLU A 69 -8.58 7.34 -10.29
CA GLU A 69 -7.67 7.74 -9.19
C GLU A 69 -7.50 6.59 -8.17
N ASP A 70 -7.23 5.39 -8.67
CA ASP A 70 -6.93 4.22 -7.84
C ASP A 70 -5.50 3.71 -8.09
N TRP A 71 -5.13 2.58 -7.46
CA TRP A 71 -3.81 1.96 -7.62
C TRP A 71 -3.44 1.70 -9.09
N TYR A 72 -4.43 1.59 -9.99
CA TYR A 72 -4.24 1.33 -11.41
C TYR A 72 -4.16 2.60 -12.26
N ARG A 73 -4.12 3.79 -11.65
CA ARG A 73 -3.93 5.07 -12.35
C ARG A 73 -2.78 5.07 -13.38
N PRO A 74 -1.61 4.46 -13.15
CA PRO A 74 -0.57 4.38 -14.17
C PRO A 74 -1.01 3.65 -15.44
N ILE A 75 -1.75 2.54 -15.29
CA ILE A 75 -2.28 1.75 -16.41
C ILE A 75 -3.43 2.49 -17.09
N TRP A 76 -4.25 3.18 -16.31
CA TRP A 76 -5.35 4.01 -16.78
C TRP A 76 -4.85 5.14 -17.69
N VAL A 77 -3.88 5.93 -17.23
CA VAL A 77 -3.26 7.01 -18.01
C VAL A 77 -2.53 6.48 -19.24
N LYS A 78 -1.76 5.39 -19.10
CA LYS A 78 -1.04 4.75 -20.22
C LYS A 78 -1.96 4.32 -21.37
N ASN A 79 -3.19 3.94 -21.05
CA ASN A 79 -4.19 3.52 -22.03
C ASN A 79 -5.14 4.66 -22.46
N ASN A 80 -4.80 5.92 -22.16
CA ASN A 80 -5.58 7.10 -22.53
C ASN A 80 -7.03 7.08 -22.02
N CYS A 81 -7.26 6.34 -20.92
CA CYS A 81 -8.59 6.12 -20.36
C CYS A 81 -9.19 7.41 -19.77
N ASP A 82 -8.38 8.42 -19.45
CA ASP A 82 -8.86 9.74 -18.99
C ASP A 82 -9.80 10.42 -19.99
N LYS A 83 -9.63 10.11 -21.29
CA LYS A 83 -10.41 10.67 -22.39
C LYS A 83 -11.39 9.65 -22.98
N GLU A 84 -10.98 8.38 -23.05
CA GLU A 84 -11.71 7.34 -23.79
C GLU A 84 -12.56 6.42 -22.90
N ALA A 85 -12.55 6.61 -21.57
CA ALA A 85 -13.36 5.77 -20.69
C ALA A 85 -14.87 5.98 -20.90
N ILE A 86 -15.58 4.86 -20.88
CA ILE A 86 -17.02 4.78 -21.02
C ILE A 86 -17.66 5.03 -19.65
N LYS A 87 -18.61 5.97 -19.60
CA LYS A 87 -19.35 6.34 -18.38
C LYS A 87 -20.82 5.91 -18.40
N LYS A 88 -21.33 5.48 -19.56
CA LYS A 88 -22.73 5.07 -19.76
C LYS A 88 -22.79 3.63 -20.26
N SER A 89 -23.58 2.80 -19.59
CA SER A 89 -23.75 1.37 -19.91
C SER A 89 -24.18 1.12 -21.37
N GLN A 90 -24.98 2.03 -21.95
CA GLN A 90 -25.46 1.99 -23.33
C GLN A 90 -24.32 2.00 -24.38
N SER A 91 -23.13 2.47 -24.01
CA SER A 91 -21.97 2.52 -24.90
C SER A 91 -21.11 1.25 -24.85
N CYS A 92 -21.37 0.32 -23.91
CA CYS A 92 -20.61 -0.93 -23.76
C CYS A 92 -20.72 -1.85 -24.98
N SER A 93 -21.83 -1.80 -25.73
CA SER A 93 -22.06 -2.61 -26.93
C SER A 93 -21.33 -2.08 -28.17
N LYS A 94 -20.87 -0.81 -28.16
CA LYS A 94 -20.25 -0.16 -29.32
C LYS A 94 -18.74 -0.34 -29.41
N THR A 95 -18.09 -0.82 -28.34
CA THR A 95 -16.62 -0.80 -28.23
C THR A 95 -15.96 -2.18 -28.28
N MET A 96 -16.72 -3.26 -28.50
CA MET A 96 -16.18 -4.60 -28.76
C MET A 96 -15.44 -4.73 -30.11
N LEU A 97 -15.26 -3.63 -30.85
CA LEU A 97 -14.67 -3.59 -32.19
C LEU A 97 -13.40 -2.74 -32.23
N LYS A 98 -12.38 -3.10 -31.45
CA LYS A 98 -11.01 -2.98 -31.97
C LYS A 98 -10.13 -4.04 -31.30
N PRO A 99 -9.85 -5.17 -31.98
CA PRO A 99 -8.80 -6.05 -31.53
C PRO A 99 -7.50 -5.27 -31.67
N ARG A 100 -6.97 -4.76 -30.56
CA ARG A 100 -5.56 -4.37 -30.53
C ARG A 100 -4.77 -5.67 -30.53
N ARG A 101 -3.75 -5.74 -31.41
CA ARG A 101 -2.77 -6.83 -31.45
C ARG A 101 -2.44 -7.27 -30.03
N THR A 102 -2.85 -8.49 -29.70
CA THR A 102 -2.65 -9.12 -28.41
C THR A 102 -1.16 -9.37 -28.22
N THR A 103 -0.43 -8.35 -27.78
CA THR A 103 0.68 -8.63 -26.88
C THR A 103 0.06 -9.31 -25.67
N PRO A 104 0.65 -10.39 -25.09
CA PRO A 104 0.14 -10.98 -23.86
C PRO A 104 0.05 -9.87 -22.82
N GLN A 105 -1.16 -9.37 -22.60
CA GLN A 105 -1.39 -8.34 -21.61
C GLN A 105 -1.36 -9.12 -20.30
N PRO A 106 -0.44 -8.81 -19.38
CA PRO A 106 -0.54 -9.38 -18.05
C PRO A 106 -1.96 -9.07 -17.59
N GLU A 107 -2.66 -10.10 -17.13
CA GLU A 107 -3.85 -9.95 -16.31
C GLU A 107 -3.58 -8.80 -15.33
N PRO A 108 -4.55 -7.94 -15.00
CA PRO A 108 -4.35 -6.94 -13.97
C PRO A 108 -4.23 -7.65 -12.62
N THR A 109 -3.10 -8.30 -12.38
CA THR A 109 -2.56 -8.78 -11.10
C THR A 109 -2.18 -7.57 -10.25
N GLY A 110 -3.04 -6.55 -10.23
CA GLY A 110 -2.97 -5.47 -9.27
C GLY A 110 -3.76 -5.88 -8.04
N GLY A 111 -3.19 -6.85 -7.33
CA GLY A 111 -3.20 -6.64 -5.90
C GLY A 111 -2.59 -5.25 -5.60
N PRO A 112 -2.86 -4.69 -4.41
CA PRO A 112 -2.01 -3.61 -3.90
C PRO A 112 -0.55 -4.02 -4.16
N PRO A 113 0.36 -3.09 -4.54
CA PRO A 113 1.77 -3.46 -4.73
C PRO A 113 2.16 -4.29 -3.51
N THR A 114 2.47 -5.58 -3.74
CA THR A 114 2.98 -6.44 -2.69
C THR A 114 4.11 -5.63 -2.11
N GLN A 115 3.99 -5.22 -0.84
CA GLN A 115 5.05 -4.48 -0.17
C GLN A 115 6.29 -5.31 -0.44
N GLN A 116 7.19 -4.75 -1.24
CA GLN A 116 8.43 -5.43 -1.59
C GLN A 116 9.00 -5.82 -0.23
N PRO A 117 9.21 -7.13 0.02
CA PRO A 117 9.83 -7.57 1.26
C PRO A 117 11.06 -6.68 1.37
N TRP A 118 11.19 -5.94 2.47
CA TRP A 118 12.39 -5.16 2.77
C TRP A 118 13.57 -5.96 2.22
N ASP A 119 14.35 -5.41 1.28
CA ASP A 119 15.39 -6.19 0.63
C ASP A 119 16.18 -6.90 1.73
N THR A 120 16.27 -8.24 1.70
CA THR A 120 16.86 -9.05 2.78
C THR A 120 18.23 -8.54 3.20
N SER A 121 18.93 -7.88 2.28
CA SER A 121 20.13 -7.08 2.46
C SER A 121 20.05 -6.04 3.58
N MET A 122 18.97 -5.27 3.67
CA MET A 122 18.80 -4.22 4.70
C MET A 122 18.65 -4.82 6.10
N ILE A 123 17.96 -5.95 6.24
CA ILE A 123 17.86 -6.65 7.51
C ILE A 123 19.20 -7.28 7.91
N VAL A 124 19.90 -7.93 6.98
CA VAL A 124 21.22 -8.51 7.24
C VAL A 124 22.21 -7.43 7.70
N ILE A 125 22.20 -6.25 7.09
CA ILE A 125 23.08 -5.13 7.49
C ILE A 125 22.77 -4.66 8.92
N VAL A 126 21.49 -4.48 9.28
CA VAL A 126 21.10 -4.06 10.64
C VAL A 126 21.53 -5.10 11.69
N TYR A 127 21.35 -6.39 11.41
CA TYR A 127 21.78 -7.44 12.32
C TYR A 127 23.30 -7.52 12.46
N VAL A 128 24.05 -7.50 11.36
CA VAL A 128 25.52 -7.58 11.40
C VAL A 128 26.11 -6.38 12.14
N THR A 129 25.59 -5.18 11.89
CA THR A 129 26.05 -3.96 12.60
C THR A 129 25.75 -4.02 14.09
N PHE A 130 24.57 -4.49 14.49
CA PHE A 130 24.21 -4.63 15.91
C PHE A 130 25.10 -5.63 16.65
N ILE A 131 25.39 -6.79 16.05
CA ILE A 131 26.28 -7.81 16.63
C ILE A 131 27.71 -7.27 16.80
N LEU A 132 28.22 -6.54 15.80
CA LEU A 132 29.54 -5.91 15.87
C LEU A 132 29.60 -4.85 16.98
N GLN A 133 28.56 -4.03 17.14
CA GLN A 133 28.49 -3.01 18.20
C GLN A 133 28.47 -3.64 19.59
N ILE A 134 27.65 -4.67 19.82
CA ILE A 134 27.61 -5.40 21.10
C ILE A 134 28.97 -6.04 21.39
N GLY A 135 29.59 -6.68 20.40
CA GLY A 135 30.91 -7.28 20.54
C GLY A 135 31.97 -6.25 20.95
N CYS A 136 32.01 -5.11 20.26
CA CYS A 136 32.93 -4.01 20.59
C CYS A 136 32.70 -3.47 22.02
N ILE A 137 31.44 -3.21 22.41
CA ILE A 137 31.10 -2.75 23.76
C ILE A 137 31.54 -3.79 24.80
N GLY A 138 31.29 -5.08 24.54
CA GLY A 138 31.71 -6.19 25.41
C GLY A 138 33.23 -6.24 25.58
N ILE A 139 34.00 -6.12 24.50
CA ILE A 139 35.47 -6.08 24.54
C ILE A 139 35.97 -4.88 25.33
N VAL A 140 35.41 -3.68 25.11
CA VAL A 140 35.78 -2.47 25.87
C VAL A 140 35.49 -2.66 27.36
N VAL A 141 34.32 -3.20 27.72
CA VAL A 141 33.97 -3.50 29.11
C VAL A 141 34.93 -4.52 29.71
N LEU A 142 35.33 -5.56 28.97
CA LEU A 142 36.32 -6.54 29.42
C LEU A 142 37.71 -5.92 29.62
N ILE A 143 38.14 -5.04 28.72
CA ILE A 143 39.41 -4.29 28.86
C ILE A 143 39.36 -3.38 30.08
N VAL A 144 38.27 -2.64 30.29
CA VAL A 144 38.10 -1.78 31.48
C VAL A 144 38.02 -2.61 32.76
N ARG A 145 37.35 -3.77 32.74
CA ARG A 145 37.32 -4.71 33.86
C ARG A 145 38.65 -5.40 34.11
N ARG A 146 39.49 -5.63 33.10
CA ARG A 146 40.86 -6.15 33.24
C ARG A 146 41.88 -5.08 33.64
N LYS A 147 41.66 -3.80 33.30
CA LYS A 147 42.49 -2.68 33.78
C LYS A 147 42.18 -2.29 35.23
N ARG A 148 40.93 -2.46 35.69
CA ARG A 148 40.55 -2.21 37.11
C ARG A 148 41.37 -3.00 38.16
N PRO A 149 41.68 -4.29 38.01
CA PRO A 149 42.41 -5.07 39.02
C PRO A 149 43.92 -4.77 39.09
N LEU A 150 44.52 -4.01 38.15
CA LEU A 150 45.95 -3.68 38.23
C LEU A 150 46.23 -2.33 38.91
N ASN A 151 45.26 -1.43 38.96
CA ASN A 151 45.44 -0.10 39.57
C ASN A 151 45.10 -0.05 41.07
N THR A 152 44.52 -1.11 41.64
CA THR A 152 44.14 -1.17 43.07
C THR A 152 45.21 -1.81 43.97
N MET A 153 46.37 -2.20 43.43
CA MET A 153 47.49 -2.76 44.21
C MET A 153 48.72 -1.84 44.32
N MET A 154 48.63 -0.59 43.87
CA MET A 154 49.71 0.42 44.02
C MET A 154 49.30 1.62 44.90
N GLU A 155 48.30 1.46 45.76
CA GLU A 155 47.86 2.51 46.70
C GLU A 155 47.78 2.01 48.16
N THR A 156 48.50 0.94 48.49
CA THR A 156 48.76 0.51 49.87
C THR A 156 50.25 0.15 49.99
N GLY A 157 51.07 1.16 50.24
CA GLY A 157 52.51 1.06 50.47
C GLY A 157 53.09 2.41 50.79
#